data_AF-A0A8C0KYA2-F1
#
_entry.id   AF-A0A8C0KYA2-F1
#
_cell.length_a   1.000
_cell.length_b   1.000
_cell.length_c   1.000
_cell.angle_alpha   90.00
_cell.angle_beta   90.00
_cell.angle_gamma   90.00
#
_symmetry.space_group_name_H-M   'P 1'
#
loop_
_entity.id
_entity.type
_entity.pdbx_description
1 polymer ?
#
loop_
_entity_poly.entity_id
_entity_poly.type
_entity_poly.pdbx_seq_one_letter_code
_entity_poly.pdbx_strand_id
1 'polypeptide(L)'
;MLARALVLCAALAVVRAANPCCSHPCQNQGICMSTGFDQYKCDCTRTGFYGENCSTPEFLTRIKLYLKPTPNTVHYILTHFKGVWNIVNNIPFLRNTIMKYVLTSRSHLIESPPTYNVNYGYKSWEAFSNLSYYTRALPPVPDDCPTPMGVKGKKELPDSKEIVEKFLLRRKFIPDPQGTNMMFAFFAQHFTHQFFKTDHKRGPAFTKGLGHGVDLNHVYGETLDRQHKLRLFKDGKMKYQVIDGEVYPPTVKDTQVEMIYPPHVPEHLQFAVGQEVFGLVPGLMMYATIWLREHNRVCDVLKQEHPEWDDERLFQTSRLILIGKESWHVTFYPF
;
A
#
# COMPACT_ATOMS: atom_id res chain seq x y z
N MET A 1 -65.68 -5.08 25.43
CA MET A 1 -64.38 -4.95 26.10
C MET A 1 -63.38 -6.00 25.59
N LEU A 2 -62.97 -5.93 24.32
CA LEU A 2 -61.94 -6.87 23.78
C LEU A 2 -61.15 -6.31 22.58
N ALA A 3 -61.31 -5.03 22.24
CA ALA A 3 -60.65 -4.39 21.10
C ALA A 3 -59.64 -3.29 21.49
N ARG A 4 -59.31 -3.15 22.78
CA ARG A 4 -58.32 -2.17 23.28
C ARG A 4 -56.99 -2.79 23.73
N ALA A 5 -56.87 -4.12 23.71
CA ALA A 5 -55.66 -4.82 24.19
C ALA A 5 -54.68 -5.21 23.07
N LEU A 6 -55.04 -5.04 21.78
CA LEU A 6 -54.23 -5.49 20.65
C LEU A 6 -53.42 -4.38 19.94
N VAL A 7 -53.57 -3.12 20.35
CA VAL A 7 -52.86 -1.98 19.72
C VAL A 7 -51.65 -1.52 20.54
N LEU A 8 -51.44 -2.05 21.74
CA LEU A 8 -50.31 -1.69 22.61
C LEU A 8 -49.06 -2.57 22.44
N CYS A 9 -49.08 -3.58 21.57
CA CYS A 9 -47.93 -4.47 21.32
C CYS A 9 -47.25 -4.30 19.95
N ALA A 10 -47.65 -3.34 19.11
CA ALA A 10 -47.14 -3.21 17.73
C ALA A 10 -46.25 -1.96 17.47
N ALA A 11 -45.79 -1.28 18.51
CA ALA A 11 -44.87 -0.15 18.35
C ALA A 11 -43.82 -0.06 19.47
N LEU A 12 -43.30 -1.19 19.94
CA LEU A 12 -41.87 -1.22 20.27
C LEU A 12 -41.12 -1.12 18.94
N ALA A 13 -41.10 0.09 18.37
CA ALA A 13 -40.00 0.48 17.54
C ALA A 13 -38.79 0.27 18.45
N VAL A 14 -38.11 -0.86 18.27
CA VAL A 14 -36.76 -1.03 18.77
C VAL A 14 -36.00 0.08 18.07
N VAL A 15 -35.93 1.25 18.70
CA VAL A 15 -34.88 2.21 18.47
C VAL A 15 -33.65 1.39 18.76
N ARG A 16 -33.05 0.80 17.73
CA ARG A 16 -31.74 0.19 17.88
C ARG A 16 -30.89 1.32 18.41
N ALA A 17 -30.52 1.21 19.68
CA ALA A 17 -29.41 1.90 20.27
C ALA A 17 -28.32 1.98 19.20
N ALA A 18 -28.09 3.19 18.67
CA ALA A 18 -27.07 3.36 17.64
C ALA A 18 -25.74 2.98 18.28
N ASN A 19 -24.96 2.15 17.59
CA ASN A 19 -23.68 1.67 18.12
C ASN A 19 -22.88 2.84 18.73
N PRO A 20 -22.54 2.78 20.02
CA PRO A 20 -21.96 3.93 20.72
C PRO A 20 -20.57 4.32 20.15
N CYS A 21 -19.91 3.39 19.45
CA CYS A 21 -18.65 3.65 18.76
C CYS A 21 -18.80 4.41 17.42
N CYS A 22 -20.01 4.63 16.90
CA CYS A 22 -20.26 5.42 15.69
C CYS A 22 -19.80 6.88 15.81
N SER A 23 -19.68 7.40 17.03
CA SER A 23 -19.18 8.76 17.27
C SER A 23 -17.65 8.86 17.25
N HIS A 24 -16.95 7.73 17.14
CA HIS A 24 -15.50 7.60 17.31
C HIS A 24 -14.99 8.30 18.59
N PRO A 25 -15.49 7.90 19.78
CA PRO A 25 -15.26 8.66 21.01
C PRO A 25 -13.80 8.54 21.51
N CYS A 26 -13.17 7.40 21.29
CA CYS A 26 -11.82 7.11 21.76
C CYS A 26 -10.76 7.88 20.95
N GLN A 27 -10.00 8.74 21.64
CA GLN A 27 -8.95 9.56 21.05
C GLN A 27 -7.59 8.86 21.12
N ASN A 28 -6.58 9.43 20.44
CA ASN A 28 -5.17 9.05 20.59
C ASN A 28 -4.88 7.54 20.40
N GLN A 29 -5.51 6.92 19.40
CA GLN A 29 -5.42 5.48 19.09
C GLN A 29 -6.08 4.55 20.14
N GLY A 30 -6.90 5.10 21.03
CA GLY A 30 -7.73 4.28 21.91
C GLY A 30 -8.74 3.43 21.12
N ILE A 31 -8.95 2.20 21.56
CA ILE A 31 -9.82 1.24 20.85
C ILE A 31 -11.22 1.28 21.49
N CYS A 32 -12.25 1.54 20.69
CA CYS A 32 -13.62 1.55 21.16
C CYS A 32 -14.21 0.13 21.22
N MET A 33 -14.80 -0.23 22.35
CA MET A 33 -15.53 -1.49 22.54
C MET A 33 -16.92 -1.20 23.12
N SER A 34 -17.96 -1.80 22.57
CA SER A 34 -19.31 -1.75 23.14
C SER A 34 -19.40 -2.63 24.39
N THR A 35 -19.90 -2.08 25.49
CA THR A 35 -20.10 -2.77 26.80
C THR A 35 -21.58 -2.86 27.17
N GLY A 36 -22.44 -3.06 26.18
CA GLY A 36 -23.89 -3.05 26.29
C GLY A 36 -24.53 -2.52 25.02
N PHE A 37 -25.84 -2.30 25.02
CA PHE A 37 -26.55 -1.73 23.86
C PHE A 37 -26.19 -0.26 23.63
N ASP A 38 -26.11 0.55 24.70
CA ASP A 38 -25.91 2.00 24.64
C ASP A 38 -24.59 2.49 25.27
N GLN A 39 -23.73 1.57 25.72
CA GLN A 39 -22.51 1.90 26.46
C GLN A 39 -21.26 1.46 25.71
N TYR A 40 -20.20 2.24 25.83
CA TYR A 40 -18.88 1.91 25.30
C TYR A 40 -17.81 2.07 26.36
N LYS A 41 -16.65 1.48 26.09
CA LYS A 41 -15.42 1.65 26.84
C LYS A 41 -14.27 1.81 25.86
N CYS A 42 -13.39 2.76 26.14
CA CYS A 42 -12.13 2.90 25.41
C CYS A 42 -11.02 2.10 26.11
N ASP A 43 -10.34 1.24 25.35
CA ASP A 43 -9.07 0.68 25.77
C ASP A 43 -7.94 1.66 25.42
N CYS A 44 -7.38 2.30 26.45
CA CYS A 44 -6.30 3.28 26.33
C CYS A 44 -4.90 2.65 26.52
N THR A 45 -4.78 1.33 26.53
CA THR A 45 -3.53 0.62 26.82
C THR A 45 -2.39 1.10 25.91
N ARG A 46 -1.31 1.60 26.52
CA ARG A 46 -0.09 2.11 25.85
C ARG A 46 -0.31 3.28 24.88
N THR A 47 -1.44 3.97 24.96
CA THR A 47 -1.65 5.24 24.23
C THR A 47 -0.84 6.39 24.87
N GLY A 48 -0.49 6.27 26.15
CA GLY A 48 0.07 7.37 26.96
C GLY A 48 -1.00 8.34 27.47
N PHE A 49 -2.27 7.97 27.35
CA PHE A 49 -3.44 8.72 27.83
C PHE A 49 -4.35 7.80 28.66
N TYR A 50 -5.19 8.42 29.49
CA TYR A 50 -6.22 7.76 30.28
C TYR A 50 -7.52 8.57 30.32
N GLY A 51 -8.51 8.10 31.06
CA GLY A 51 -9.86 8.67 31.14
C GLY A 51 -10.84 7.94 30.21
N GLU A 52 -12.11 8.35 30.23
CA GLU A 52 -13.19 7.69 29.48
C GLU A 52 -12.90 7.57 27.97
N ASN A 53 -12.32 8.64 27.39
CA ASN A 53 -12.06 8.77 25.96
C ASN A 53 -10.58 8.77 25.57
N CYS A 54 -9.67 8.34 26.47
CA CYS A 54 -8.22 8.40 26.26
C CYS A 54 -7.72 9.82 25.92
N SER A 55 -8.28 10.84 26.58
CA SER A 55 -7.99 12.26 26.31
C SER A 55 -7.06 12.91 27.33
N THR A 56 -6.93 12.34 28.53
CA THR A 56 -6.10 12.91 29.59
C THR A 56 -4.66 12.36 29.49
N PRO A 57 -3.65 13.19 29.20
CA PRO A 57 -2.29 12.70 29.00
C PRO A 57 -1.61 12.34 30.32
N GLU A 58 -0.78 11.30 30.28
CA GLU A 58 0.22 11.06 31.34
C GLU A 58 1.25 12.19 31.38
N PHE A 59 1.98 12.32 32.50
CA PHE A 59 2.98 13.38 32.70
C PHE A 59 4.04 13.42 31.58
N LEU A 60 4.62 12.26 31.23
CA LEU A 60 5.62 12.18 30.16
C LEU A 60 5.02 12.48 28.78
N THR A 61 3.78 12.05 28.52
CA THR A 61 3.06 12.35 27.28
C THR A 61 2.83 13.85 27.15
N ARG A 62 2.45 14.52 28.25
CA ARG A 62 2.26 15.98 28.28
C ARG A 62 3.56 16.72 27.92
N ILE A 63 4.70 16.30 28.47
CA ILE A 63 6.01 16.88 28.12
C ILE A 63 6.33 16.65 26.64
N LYS A 64 6.15 15.42 26.13
CA LYS A 64 6.39 15.08 24.73
C LYS A 64 5.54 15.93 23.78
N LEU A 65 4.25 16.09 24.07
CA LEU A 65 3.34 16.91 23.26
C LEU A 65 3.74 18.38 23.27
N TYR A 66 4.17 18.92 24.41
CA TYR A 66 4.61 20.30 24.52
C TYR A 66 5.88 20.58 23.71
N LEU A 67 6.83 19.63 23.68
CA LEU A 67 8.10 19.78 22.96
C LEU A 67 8.03 19.37 21.49
N LYS A 68 6.98 18.63 21.06
CA LYS A 68 6.88 18.10 19.70
C LYS A 68 6.60 19.24 18.70
N PRO A 69 7.51 19.53 17.76
CA PRO A 69 7.26 20.54 16.73
C PRO A 69 6.14 20.10 15.79
N THR A 70 5.45 21.07 15.19
CA THR A 70 4.42 20.78 14.19
C THR A 70 5.05 20.17 12.92
N PRO A 71 4.29 19.37 12.14
CA PRO A 71 4.78 18.85 10.87
C PRO A 71 5.29 19.94 9.92
N ASN A 72 4.64 21.12 9.89
CA ASN A 72 5.06 22.25 9.08
C ASN A 72 6.39 22.84 9.55
N THR A 73 6.60 22.94 10.86
CA THR A 73 7.89 23.37 11.44
C THR A 73 9.01 22.39 11.07
N VAL A 74 8.76 21.09 11.19
CA VAL A 74 9.74 20.06 10.79
C VAL A 74 10.04 20.15 9.29
N HIS A 75 9.01 20.27 8.45
CA HIS A 75 9.18 20.43 7.00
C HIS A 75 9.99 21.67 6.64
N TYR A 76 9.71 22.80 7.30
CA TYR A 76 10.45 24.05 7.12
C TYR A 76 11.95 23.86 7.45
N ILE A 77 12.25 23.26 8.60
CA ILE A 77 13.64 22.98 9.00
C ILE A 77 14.34 22.07 7.98
N LEU A 78 13.66 21.04 7.49
CA LEU A 78 14.20 20.10 6.50
C LEU A 78 14.47 20.74 5.12
N THR A 79 13.78 21.83 4.76
CA THR A 79 13.84 22.43 3.41
C THR A 79 14.60 23.75 3.30
N HIS A 80 14.87 24.47 4.40
CA HIS A 80 15.43 25.83 4.32
C HIS A 80 16.94 25.93 4.63
N PHE A 81 17.47 25.14 5.58
CA PHE A 81 18.83 25.35 6.10
C PHE A 81 19.90 24.53 5.37
N LYS A 82 20.03 24.69 4.05
CA LYS A 82 20.93 23.86 3.21
C LYS A 82 22.39 23.81 3.71
N GLY A 83 22.95 24.94 4.16
CA GLY A 83 24.32 25.00 4.67
C GLY A 83 24.53 24.12 5.92
N VAL A 84 23.56 24.14 6.84
CA VAL A 84 23.56 23.29 8.04
C VAL A 84 23.40 21.83 7.64
N TRP A 85 22.48 21.52 6.74
CA TRP A 85 22.27 20.16 6.25
C TRP A 85 23.50 19.58 5.54
N ASN A 86 24.26 20.39 4.81
CA ASN A 86 25.51 19.95 4.20
C ASN A 86 26.51 19.48 5.27
N ILE A 87 26.64 20.21 6.39
CA ILE A 87 27.51 19.80 7.51
C ILE A 87 26.98 18.52 8.14
N VAL A 88 25.68 18.46 8.44
CA VAL A 88 25.03 17.29 9.05
C VAL A 88 25.18 16.04 8.18
N ASN A 89 25.01 16.17 6.85
CA ASN A 89 25.11 15.07 5.90
C ASN A 89 26.54 14.53 5.75
N ASN A 90 27.54 15.38 5.97
CA ASN A 90 28.96 15.00 5.95
C ASN A 90 29.45 14.34 7.25
N ILE A 91 28.64 14.34 8.32
CA ILE A 91 28.96 13.69 9.59
C ILE A 91 28.11 12.41 9.69
N PRO A 92 28.68 11.21 9.42
CA PRO A 92 27.90 9.98 9.33
C PRO A 92 27.09 9.68 10.60
N PHE A 93 27.67 9.97 11.77
CA PHE A 93 26.97 9.79 13.05
C PHE A 93 25.68 10.62 13.14
N LEU A 94 25.71 11.90 12.74
CA LEU A 94 24.53 12.77 12.80
C LEU A 94 23.49 12.36 11.75
N ARG A 95 23.93 12.17 10.50
CA ARG A 95 23.08 11.69 9.41
C ARG A 95 22.36 10.39 9.79
N ASN A 96 23.10 9.41 10.30
CA ASN A 96 22.54 8.10 10.65
C ASN A 96 21.61 8.18 11.87
N THR A 97 21.94 9.02 12.86
CA THR A 97 21.06 9.27 14.01
C THR A 97 19.73 9.88 13.58
N ILE A 98 19.77 10.91 12.73
CA ILE A 98 18.55 11.55 12.21
C ILE A 98 17.75 10.56 11.36
N MET A 99 18.40 9.82 10.46
CA MET A 99 17.72 8.84 9.63
C MET A 99 17.09 7.73 10.48
N LYS A 100 17.78 7.25 11.51
CA LYS A 100 17.24 6.27 12.48
C LYS A 100 15.99 6.82 13.17
N TYR A 101 16.00 8.08 13.59
CA TYR A 101 14.83 8.73 14.18
C TYR A 101 13.67 8.86 13.18
N VAL A 102 13.95 9.21 11.93
CA VAL A 102 12.93 9.27 10.87
C VAL A 102 12.30 7.88 10.66
N LEU A 103 13.12 6.84 10.53
CA LEU A 103 12.64 5.47 10.34
C LEU A 103 11.76 5.00 11.51
N THR A 104 12.23 5.15 12.74
CA THR A 104 11.48 4.69 13.92
C THR A 104 10.22 5.52 14.16
N SER A 105 10.30 6.86 14.05
CA SER A 105 9.13 7.73 14.29
C SER A 105 8.00 7.51 13.29
N ARG A 106 8.31 7.11 12.05
CA ARG A 106 7.32 6.79 11.02
C ARG A 106 6.81 5.36 11.14
N SER A 107 7.67 4.39 11.38
CA SER A 107 7.26 2.99 11.50
C SER A 107 6.37 2.73 12.71
N HIS A 108 6.57 3.44 13.83
CA HIS A 108 5.71 3.32 15.01
C HIS A 108 4.25 3.78 14.80
N LEU A 109 3.94 4.44 13.67
CA LEU A 109 2.56 4.81 13.32
C LEU A 109 1.81 3.66 12.63
N ILE A 110 2.51 2.63 12.16
CA ILE A 110 1.92 1.50 11.45
C ILE A 110 1.80 0.33 12.43
N GLU A 111 0.59 -0.22 12.54
CA GLU A 111 0.34 -1.38 13.38
C GLU A 111 0.95 -2.63 12.75
N SER A 112 1.78 -3.32 13.53
CA SER A 112 2.39 -4.59 13.15
C SER A 112 2.44 -5.49 14.39
N PRO A 113 1.75 -6.66 14.41
CA PRO A 113 1.00 -7.30 13.31
C PRO A 113 -0.23 -6.49 12.81
N PRO A 114 -0.76 -6.77 11.60
CA PRO A 114 -1.94 -6.09 11.07
C PRO A 114 -3.19 -6.36 11.92
N THR A 115 -4.13 -5.41 11.95
CA THR A 115 -5.24 -5.39 12.90
C THR A 115 -6.61 -5.53 12.25
N TYR A 116 -7.01 -4.56 11.43
CA TYR A 116 -8.35 -4.47 10.85
C TYR A 116 -8.31 -4.81 9.35
N ASN A 117 -9.47 -5.16 8.81
CA ASN A 117 -9.72 -5.14 7.37
C ASN A 117 -11.14 -4.61 7.09
N VAL A 118 -11.65 -4.75 5.86
CA VAL A 118 -12.98 -4.23 5.51
C VAL A 118 -14.12 -4.86 6.32
N ASN A 119 -14.01 -6.15 6.66
CA ASN A 119 -15.08 -6.93 7.29
C ASN A 119 -14.93 -6.98 8.81
N TYR A 120 -13.71 -6.81 9.32
CA TYR A 120 -13.42 -6.89 10.75
C TYR A 120 -12.94 -5.53 11.27
N GLY A 121 -13.86 -4.81 11.93
CA GLY A 121 -13.56 -3.60 12.71
C GLY A 121 -13.00 -3.88 14.12
N TYR A 122 -12.64 -5.13 14.39
CA TYR A 122 -12.02 -5.60 15.61
C TYR A 122 -10.91 -6.60 15.26
N LYS A 123 -9.97 -6.83 16.17
CA LYS A 123 -8.86 -7.77 15.98
C LYS A 123 -9.41 -9.19 15.95
N SER A 124 -9.09 -9.94 14.90
CA SER A 124 -9.53 -11.33 14.74
C SER A 124 -8.43 -12.17 14.08
N TRP A 125 -8.47 -13.50 14.29
CA TRP A 125 -7.52 -14.41 13.64
C TRP A 125 -7.68 -14.42 12.11
N GLU A 126 -8.91 -14.23 11.62
CA GLU A 126 -9.19 -14.12 10.19
C GLU A 126 -8.56 -12.86 9.59
N ALA A 127 -8.69 -11.71 10.25
CA ALA A 127 -8.08 -10.46 9.79
C ALA A 127 -6.55 -10.53 9.77
N PHE A 128 -5.95 -11.31 10.66
CA PHE A 128 -4.51 -11.55 10.71
C PHE A 128 -4.02 -12.56 9.67
N SER A 129 -4.70 -13.70 9.54
CA SER A 129 -4.19 -14.85 8.77
C SER A 129 -4.56 -14.80 7.28
N ASN A 130 -5.67 -14.17 6.92
CA ASN A 130 -6.11 -14.11 5.53
C ASN A 130 -5.43 -12.98 4.75
N LEU A 131 -4.31 -13.31 4.11
CA LEU A 131 -3.51 -12.40 3.30
C LEU A 131 -4.20 -11.92 2.01
N SER A 132 -5.39 -12.43 1.68
CA SER A 132 -6.14 -11.89 0.53
C SER A 132 -6.75 -10.52 0.83
N TYR A 133 -6.83 -10.08 2.09
CA TYR A 133 -7.34 -8.76 2.44
C TYR A 133 -6.24 -7.70 2.46
N TYR A 134 -6.56 -6.48 2.03
CA TYR A 134 -5.83 -5.31 2.50
C TYR A 134 -6.16 -5.07 3.98
N THR A 135 -5.12 -4.80 4.78
CA THR A 135 -5.31 -4.30 6.14
C THR A 135 -5.75 -2.84 6.12
N ARG A 136 -6.35 -2.36 7.21
CA ARG A 136 -6.77 -0.97 7.37
C ARG A 136 -6.12 -0.35 8.61
N ALA A 137 -5.63 0.88 8.46
CA ALA A 137 -5.07 1.66 9.57
C ALA A 137 -6.13 2.11 10.59
N LEU A 138 -7.40 2.18 10.19
CA LEU A 138 -8.55 2.47 11.04
C LEU A 138 -9.68 1.50 10.72
N PRO A 139 -10.51 1.12 11.70
CA PRO A 139 -11.64 0.23 11.47
C PRO A 139 -12.67 0.86 10.50
N PRO A 140 -13.46 0.04 9.78
CA PRO A 140 -14.62 0.53 9.05
C PRO A 140 -15.60 1.27 9.97
N VAL A 141 -16.33 2.22 9.39
CA VAL A 141 -17.53 2.76 10.04
C VAL A 141 -18.51 1.59 10.21
N PRO A 142 -19.05 1.35 11.41
CA PRO A 142 -20.04 0.30 11.61
C PRO A 142 -21.26 0.46 10.72
N ASP A 143 -21.79 -0.66 10.19
CA ASP A 143 -22.91 -0.67 9.25
C ASP A 143 -24.22 -0.13 9.86
N ASP A 144 -24.33 -0.15 11.19
CA ASP A 144 -25.49 0.30 11.95
C ASP A 144 -25.41 1.79 12.36
N CYS A 145 -24.43 2.53 11.87
CA CYS A 145 -24.31 3.96 12.11
C CYS A 145 -25.38 4.78 11.37
N PRO A 146 -25.84 5.91 11.94
CA PRO A 146 -26.91 6.72 11.37
C PRO A 146 -26.52 7.50 10.10
N THR A 147 -25.21 7.69 9.87
CA THR A 147 -24.68 8.35 8.68
C THR A 147 -23.48 7.57 8.12
N PRO A 148 -23.13 7.74 6.83
CA PRO A 148 -21.98 7.06 6.22
C PRO A 148 -20.62 7.36 6.89
N MET A 149 -20.54 8.43 7.69
CA MET A 149 -19.33 8.86 8.41
C MET A 149 -19.50 8.73 9.93
N GLY A 150 -20.35 7.82 10.39
CA GLY A 150 -20.65 7.63 11.82
C GLY A 150 -21.89 8.41 12.23
N VAL A 151 -21.74 9.46 13.03
CA VAL A 151 -22.87 10.28 13.53
C VAL A 151 -22.99 11.68 12.91
N LYS A 152 -21.99 12.10 12.13
CA LYS A 152 -21.93 13.47 11.56
C LYS A 152 -22.14 13.45 10.05
N GLY A 153 -22.70 14.54 9.55
CA GLY A 153 -22.91 14.76 8.12
C GLY A 153 -24.34 14.43 7.69
N LYS A 154 -24.55 14.42 6.37
CA LYS A 154 -25.83 14.08 5.77
C LYS A 154 -26.00 12.55 5.72
N LYS A 155 -27.25 12.09 5.57
CA LYS A 155 -27.58 10.67 5.43
C LYS A 155 -26.97 10.03 4.17
N GLU A 156 -26.77 10.83 3.14
CA GLU A 156 -26.15 10.41 1.89
C GLU A 156 -24.90 11.26 1.66
N LEU A 157 -23.84 10.60 1.18
CA LEU A 157 -22.64 11.29 0.73
C LEU A 157 -22.94 12.08 -0.55
N PRO A 158 -22.17 13.15 -0.84
CA PRO A 158 -22.26 13.82 -2.12
C PRO A 158 -22.02 12.85 -3.28
N ASP A 159 -22.66 13.12 -4.43
CA ASP A 159 -22.43 12.32 -5.63
C ASP A 159 -20.96 12.37 -6.04
N SER A 160 -20.36 11.20 -6.22
CA SER A 160 -18.95 11.05 -6.55
C SER A 160 -18.59 11.74 -7.88
N LYS A 161 -19.51 11.73 -8.85
CA LYS A 161 -19.30 12.39 -10.14
C LYS A 161 -19.29 13.90 -9.99
N GLU A 162 -20.20 14.47 -9.21
CA GLU A 162 -20.22 15.90 -8.90
C GLU A 162 -18.91 16.35 -8.21
N ILE A 163 -18.39 15.56 -7.27
CA ILE A 163 -17.10 15.86 -6.61
C ILE A 163 -15.96 15.87 -7.63
N VAL A 164 -15.89 14.88 -8.52
CA VAL A 164 -14.88 14.81 -9.57
C VAL A 164 -14.98 16.02 -10.50
N GLU A 165 -16.17 16.32 -11.02
CA GLU A 165 -16.38 17.40 -11.98
C GLU A 165 -16.10 18.78 -11.40
N LYS A 166 -16.48 19.02 -10.14
CA LYS A 166 -16.31 20.33 -9.50
C LYS A 166 -14.91 20.57 -8.97
N PHE A 167 -14.24 19.55 -8.42
CA PHE A 167 -13.02 19.75 -7.63
C PHE A 167 -11.78 19.05 -8.18
N LEU A 168 -11.90 17.96 -8.94
CA LEU A 168 -10.75 17.12 -9.31
C LEU A 168 -10.40 17.19 -10.81
N LEU A 169 -11.37 17.48 -11.69
CA LEU A 169 -11.10 17.62 -13.11
C LEU A 169 -10.14 18.78 -13.39
N ARG A 170 -9.01 18.43 -14.01
CA ARG A 170 -7.98 19.38 -14.42
C ARG A 170 -8.52 20.32 -15.50
N ARG A 171 -8.55 21.62 -15.21
CA ARG A 171 -8.91 22.67 -16.20
C ARG A 171 -7.71 23.21 -16.97
N LYS A 172 -6.58 23.37 -16.28
CA LYS A 172 -5.28 23.74 -16.84
C LYS A 172 -4.23 22.84 -16.24
N PHE A 173 -3.20 22.52 -17.01
CA PHE A 173 -2.07 21.77 -16.46
C PHE A 173 -1.35 22.60 -15.41
N ILE A 174 -1.16 22.01 -14.23
CA ILE A 174 -0.39 22.58 -13.13
C ILE A 174 0.85 21.69 -13.00
N PRO A 175 2.03 22.13 -13.48
CA PRO A 175 3.26 21.37 -13.30
C PRO A 175 3.60 21.27 -11.81
N ASP A 176 4.21 20.16 -11.42
CA ASP A 176 4.74 20.01 -10.07
C ASP A 176 5.89 21.03 -9.83
N PRO A 177 5.80 21.91 -8.82
CA PRO A 177 6.84 22.88 -8.53
C PRO A 177 8.18 22.26 -8.10
N GLN A 178 8.20 20.98 -7.72
CA GLN A 178 9.44 20.27 -7.39
C GLN A 178 10.20 19.77 -8.63
N GLY A 179 9.61 19.89 -9.83
CA GLY A 179 10.24 19.48 -11.09
C GLY A 179 10.11 17.99 -11.40
N THR A 180 9.13 17.29 -10.81
CA THR A 180 8.88 15.87 -11.08
C THR A 180 8.59 15.62 -12.57
N ASN A 181 9.20 14.56 -13.13
CA ASN A 181 9.12 14.21 -14.56
C ASN A 181 8.37 12.88 -14.82
N MET A 182 8.26 12.48 -16.08
CA MET A 182 7.56 11.25 -16.45
C MET A 182 8.29 9.96 -16.09
N MET A 183 9.63 9.99 -15.96
CA MET A 183 10.38 8.81 -15.47
C MET A 183 9.93 8.50 -14.04
N PHE A 184 9.83 9.52 -13.20
CA PHE A 184 9.29 9.38 -11.85
C PHE A 184 7.85 8.85 -11.86
N ALA A 185 6.97 9.44 -12.68
CA ALA A 185 5.56 9.05 -12.72
C ALA A 185 5.40 7.56 -13.12
N PHE A 186 6.14 7.11 -14.15
CA PHE A 186 6.09 5.73 -14.58
C PHE A 186 6.82 4.77 -13.65
N PHE A 187 7.88 5.21 -12.97
CA PHE A 187 8.52 4.40 -11.94
C PHE A 187 7.57 4.21 -10.76
N ALA A 188 6.90 5.26 -10.29
CA ALA A 188 5.88 5.17 -9.24
C ALA A 188 4.74 4.24 -9.64
N GLN A 189 4.26 4.33 -10.88
CA GLN A 189 3.24 3.40 -11.37
C GLN A 189 3.76 1.96 -11.39
N HIS A 190 4.92 1.70 -11.99
CA HIS A 190 5.51 0.36 -12.09
C HIS A 190 5.76 -0.27 -10.71
N PHE A 191 6.43 0.48 -9.82
CA PHE A 191 6.79 0.05 -8.48
C PHE A 191 5.56 -0.27 -7.63
N THR A 192 4.56 0.60 -7.59
CA THR A 192 3.38 0.43 -6.72
C THR A 192 2.46 -0.70 -7.17
N HIS A 193 2.43 -1.00 -8.47
CA HIS A 193 1.59 -2.07 -9.02
C HIS A 193 2.08 -3.49 -8.72
N GLN A 194 3.19 -3.63 -7.97
CA GLN A 194 3.58 -4.90 -7.39
C GLN A 194 2.77 -5.25 -6.13
N PHE A 195 2.40 -4.26 -5.31
CA PHE A 195 1.64 -4.50 -4.07
C PHE A 195 0.20 -3.93 -4.11
N PHE A 196 -0.14 -3.08 -5.09
CA PHE A 196 -1.53 -2.69 -5.36
C PHE A 196 -2.10 -3.47 -6.54
N LYS A 197 -2.72 -4.62 -6.24
CA LYS A 197 -3.28 -5.55 -7.22
C LYS A 197 -4.67 -6.00 -6.79
N THR A 198 -5.62 -5.07 -6.76
CA THR A 198 -6.98 -5.32 -6.29
C THR A 198 -7.63 -6.49 -7.02
N ASP A 199 -8.16 -7.47 -6.27
CA ASP A 199 -8.93 -8.57 -6.82
C ASP A 199 -10.37 -8.13 -7.06
N HIS A 200 -10.61 -7.53 -8.23
CA HIS A 200 -11.92 -7.07 -8.64
C HIS A 200 -12.99 -8.17 -8.69
N LYS A 201 -12.62 -9.46 -8.76
CA LYS A 201 -13.60 -10.56 -8.70
C LYS A 201 -14.17 -10.74 -7.30
N ARG A 202 -13.35 -10.52 -6.26
CA ARG A 202 -13.76 -10.59 -4.85
C ARG A 202 -14.26 -9.25 -4.31
N GLY A 203 -13.75 -8.14 -4.85
CA GLY A 203 -14.15 -6.78 -4.49
C GLY A 203 -12.97 -5.90 -4.10
N PRO A 204 -13.23 -4.61 -3.80
CA PRO A 204 -12.19 -3.58 -3.65
C PRO A 204 -11.27 -3.79 -2.44
N ALA A 205 -11.66 -4.62 -1.48
CA ALA A 205 -10.91 -4.87 -0.26
C ALA A 205 -9.87 -5.98 -0.39
N PHE A 206 -9.88 -6.73 -1.49
CA PHE A 206 -9.04 -7.89 -1.68
C PHE A 206 -7.87 -7.60 -2.61
N THR A 207 -6.74 -8.28 -2.40
CA THR A 207 -5.54 -8.19 -3.22
C THR A 207 -5.17 -9.55 -3.79
N LYS A 208 -4.66 -9.55 -5.02
CA LYS A 208 -3.94 -10.67 -5.62
C LYS A 208 -2.46 -10.68 -5.22
N GLY A 209 -1.92 -9.56 -4.72
CA GLY A 209 -0.52 -9.40 -4.31
C GLY A 209 -0.29 -9.91 -2.88
N LEU A 210 -0.13 -11.23 -2.73
CA LEU A 210 -0.05 -11.90 -1.43
C LEU A 210 1.29 -11.70 -0.72
N GLY A 211 2.31 -11.19 -1.42
CA GLY A 211 3.58 -10.78 -0.82
C GLY A 211 3.52 -9.51 0.03
N HIS A 212 2.47 -8.69 -0.11
CA HIS A 212 2.23 -7.44 0.67
C HIS A 212 3.42 -6.47 0.74
N GLY A 213 4.24 -6.40 -0.31
CA GLY A 213 5.42 -5.53 -0.29
C GLY A 213 6.28 -5.63 -1.54
N VAL A 214 7.58 -5.38 -1.34
CA VAL A 214 8.59 -5.37 -2.40
C VAL A 214 9.15 -6.78 -2.59
N ASP A 215 8.46 -7.58 -3.39
CA ASP A 215 8.82 -8.97 -3.73
C ASP A 215 9.16 -9.15 -5.22
N LEU A 216 9.04 -8.07 -6.02
CA LEU A 216 9.20 -8.04 -7.46
C LEU A 216 8.25 -8.97 -8.24
N ASN A 217 7.06 -9.28 -7.71
CA ASN A 217 6.07 -10.11 -8.44
C ASN A 217 5.61 -9.48 -9.76
N HIS A 218 5.71 -8.16 -9.90
CA HIS A 218 5.44 -7.44 -11.14
C HIS A 218 6.45 -7.73 -12.26
N VAL A 219 7.64 -8.25 -11.91
CA VAL A 219 8.65 -8.77 -12.85
C VAL A 219 8.56 -10.30 -12.97
N TYR A 220 8.50 -11.00 -11.83
CA TYR A 220 8.63 -12.46 -11.76
C TYR A 220 7.30 -13.23 -11.78
N GLY A 221 6.17 -12.56 -11.65
CA GLY A 221 4.85 -13.16 -11.49
C GLY A 221 4.49 -13.42 -10.03
N GLU A 222 3.18 -13.39 -9.74
CA GLU A 222 2.63 -13.68 -8.41
C GLU A 222 2.70 -15.16 -8.04
N THR A 223 2.42 -16.03 -9.01
CA THR A 223 2.36 -17.48 -8.81
C THR A 223 3.60 -18.15 -9.36
N LEU A 224 3.95 -19.28 -8.77
CA LEU A 224 5.09 -20.09 -9.23
C LEU A 224 4.91 -20.57 -10.69
N ASP A 225 3.68 -20.90 -11.10
CA ASP A 225 3.36 -21.25 -12.48
C ASP A 225 3.71 -20.11 -13.46
N ARG A 226 3.30 -18.89 -13.15
CA ARG A 226 3.63 -17.72 -13.98
C ARG A 226 5.13 -17.47 -14.00
N GLN A 227 5.80 -17.58 -12.85
CA GLN A 227 7.25 -17.44 -12.76
C GLN A 227 7.97 -18.46 -13.64
N HIS A 228 7.57 -19.72 -13.61
CA HIS A 228 8.16 -20.77 -14.44
C HIS A 228 7.96 -20.50 -15.93
N LYS A 229 6.77 -20.05 -16.34
CA LYS A 229 6.49 -19.69 -17.74
C LYS A 229 7.38 -18.56 -18.27
N LEU A 230 7.73 -17.60 -17.41
CA LEU A 230 8.59 -16.46 -17.73
C LEU A 230 10.09 -16.76 -17.68
N ARG A 231 10.51 -17.81 -16.97
CA ARG A 231 11.92 -18.22 -16.84
C ARG A 231 12.43 -18.93 -18.09
N LEU A 232 13.71 -18.73 -18.38
CA LEU A 232 14.43 -19.43 -19.44
C LEU A 232 14.86 -20.85 -18.99
N PHE A 233 15.02 -21.05 -17.68
CA PHE A 233 15.62 -22.26 -17.09
C PHE A 233 17.03 -22.57 -17.63
N LYS A 234 17.76 -21.50 -17.95
CA LYS A 234 19.16 -21.55 -18.31
C LYS A 234 19.88 -20.34 -17.70
N ASP A 235 20.97 -20.61 -17.00
CA ASP A 235 21.85 -19.62 -16.36
C ASP A 235 21.10 -18.63 -15.43
N GLY A 236 19.99 -19.06 -14.84
CA GLY A 236 19.12 -18.28 -13.96
C GLY A 236 18.31 -17.20 -14.67
N LYS A 237 18.30 -17.17 -16.00
CA LYS A 237 17.74 -16.05 -16.77
C LYS A 237 16.23 -16.13 -16.95
N MET A 238 15.66 -14.96 -17.26
CA MET A 238 14.29 -14.82 -17.75
C MET A 238 14.28 -14.89 -19.28
N LYS A 239 13.20 -15.42 -19.86
CA LYS A 239 12.97 -15.40 -21.31
C LYS A 239 12.95 -13.96 -21.83
N TYR A 240 13.36 -13.80 -23.08
CA TYR A 240 13.40 -12.52 -23.77
C TYR A 240 13.32 -12.76 -25.29
N GLN A 241 13.13 -11.68 -26.05
CA GLN A 241 13.27 -11.66 -27.49
C GLN A 241 14.21 -10.51 -27.90
N VAL A 242 14.70 -10.55 -29.13
CA VAL A 242 15.56 -9.50 -29.69
C VAL A 242 14.84 -8.89 -30.88
N ILE A 243 14.58 -7.58 -30.81
CA ILE A 243 13.94 -6.80 -31.87
C ILE A 243 14.89 -5.65 -32.20
N ASP A 244 15.30 -5.55 -33.46
CA ASP A 244 16.24 -4.51 -33.94
C ASP A 244 17.55 -4.44 -33.12
N GLY A 245 18.07 -5.59 -32.70
CA GLY A 245 19.31 -5.70 -31.90
C GLY A 245 19.13 -5.44 -30.40
N GLU A 246 17.92 -5.11 -29.96
CA GLU A 246 17.62 -4.74 -28.57
C GLU A 246 16.79 -5.82 -27.85
N VAL A 247 17.07 -6.03 -26.57
CA VAL A 247 16.40 -7.05 -25.74
C VAL A 247 15.04 -6.54 -25.24
N TYR A 248 13.98 -7.29 -25.51
CA TYR A 248 12.62 -7.02 -25.03
C TYR A 248 12.01 -8.22 -24.30
N PRO A 249 10.95 -8.03 -23.50
CA PRO A 249 10.22 -9.15 -22.91
C PRO A 249 9.68 -10.09 -24.00
N PRO A 250 9.56 -11.40 -23.70
CA PRO A 250 9.08 -12.39 -24.66
C PRO A 250 7.61 -12.13 -24.99
N THR A 251 7.06 -12.82 -25.99
CA THR A 251 5.63 -12.67 -26.31
C THR A 251 4.74 -13.55 -25.42
N VAL A 252 3.46 -13.20 -25.34
CA VAL A 252 2.41 -14.05 -24.75
C VAL A 252 2.37 -15.42 -25.42
N LYS A 253 2.57 -15.48 -26.74
CA LYS A 253 2.58 -16.72 -27.52
C LYS A 253 3.67 -17.69 -27.06
N ASP A 254 4.87 -17.17 -26.80
CA ASP A 254 6.04 -17.98 -26.42
C ASP A 254 6.01 -18.46 -24.96
N THR A 255 5.28 -17.75 -24.10
CA THR A 255 5.26 -17.97 -22.66
C THR A 255 3.96 -18.55 -22.14
N GLN A 256 2.85 -18.36 -22.86
CA GLN A 256 1.50 -18.77 -22.47
C GLN A 256 1.05 -18.15 -21.13
N VAL A 257 1.62 -16.99 -20.75
CA VAL A 257 1.14 -16.23 -19.58
C VAL A 257 -0.02 -15.34 -19.98
N GLU A 258 -0.99 -15.21 -19.08
CA GLU A 258 -2.12 -14.29 -19.28
C GLU A 258 -1.63 -12.83 -19.19
N MET A 259 -2.01 -12.01 -20.17
CA MET A 259 -1.78 -10.57 -20.19
C MET A 259 -3.05 -9.87 -20.65
N ILE A 260 -3.29 -8.66 -20.15
CA ILE A 260 -4.42 -7.84 -20.56
C ILE A 260 -3.98 -6.94 -21.70
N TYR A 261 -4.37 -7.33 -22.92
CA TYR A 261 -4.26 -6.50 -24.13
C TYR A 261 -5.63 -6.40 -24.81
N PRO A 262 -5.92 -5.28 -25.48
CA PRO A 262 -7.03 -5.22 -26.42
C PRO A 262 -6.89 -6.28 -27.53
N PRO A 263 -7.99 -6.87 -28.01
CA PRO A 263 -7.95 -8.01 -28.95
C PRO A 263 -7.34 -7.67 -30.33
N HIS A 264 -7.22 -6.38 -30.67
CA HIS A 264 -6.64 -5.93 -31.92
C HIS A 264 -5.11 -5.75 -31.87
N VAL A 265 -4.47 -5.89 -30.70
CA VAL A 265 -3.01 -5.76 -30.58
C VAL A 265 -2.34 -6.97 -31.24
N PRO A 266 -1.43 -6.77 -32.21
CA PRO A 266 -0.74 -7.87 -32.88
C PRO A 266 0.05 -8.76 -31.92
N GLU A 267 0.09 -10.08 -32.18
CA GLU A 267 0.77 -11.06 -31.30
C GLU A 267 2.23 -10.69 -30.98
N HIS A 268 2.97 -10.13 -31.95
CA HIS A 268 4.38 -9.75 -31.79
C HIS A 268 4.59 -8.55 -30.86
N LEU A 269 3.54 -7.78 -30.55
CA LEU A 269 3.57 -6.65 -29.61
C LEU A 269 2.95 -6.99 -28.25
N GLN A 270 2.41 -8.20 -28.08
CA GLN A 270 1.88 -8.67 -26.81
C GLN A 270 3.01 -9.20 -25.94
N PHE A 271 3.74 -8.28 -25.31
CA PHE A 271 4.82 -8.62 -24.39
C PHE A 271 4.30 -9.25 -23.10
N ALA A 272 4.99 -10.29 -22.65
CA ALA A 272 4.71 -11.07 -21.45
C ALA A 272 5.68 -10.69 -20.31
N VAL A 273 5.12 -10.23 -19.20
CA VAL A 273 5.86 -9.81 -17.99
C VAL A 273 5.14 -10.30 -16.72
N GLY A 274 5.74 -10.10 -15.55
CA GLY A 274 5.14 -10.55 -14.28
C GLY A 274 3.76 -9.95 -13.98
N GLN A 275 3.55 -8.66 -14.26
CA GLN A 275 2.29 -7.96 -14.06
C GLN A 275 1.40 -7.99 -15.33
N GLU A 276 0.20 -8.56 -15.22
CA GLU A 276 -0.77 -8.74 -16.32
C GLU A 276 -1.24 -7.43 -17.01
N VAL A 277 -1.18 -6.27 -16.36
CA VAL A 277 -1.69 -4.97 -16.85
C VAL A 277 -0.61 -4.07 -17.46
N PHE A 278 0.66 -4.47 -17.45
CA PHE A 278 1.76 -3.60 -17.91
C PHE A 278 1.77 -3.36 -19.42
N GLY A 279 0.97 -4.11 -20.19
CA GLY A 279 0.67 -3.82 -21.59
C GLY A 279 -0.18 -2.55 -21.80
N LEU A 280 -0.73 -1.95 -20.75
CA LEU A 280 -1.63 -0.81 -20.83
C LEU A 280 -0.95 0.47 -21.33
N VAL A 281 0.29 0.74 -20.91
CA VAL A 281 1.04 1.94 -21.31
C VAL A 281 2.52 1.64 -21.55
N PRO A 282 3.17 2.28 -22.53
CA PRO A 282 4.59 2.05 -22.83
C PRO A 282 5.53 2.33 -21.66
N GLY A 283 5.21 3.29 -20.78
CA GLY A 283 6.05 3.63 -19.63
C GLY A 283 6.20 2.49 -18.62
N LEU A 284 5.17 1.66 -18.45
CA LEU A 284 5.27 0.45 -17.61
C LEU A 284 6.14 -0.61 -18.28
N MET A 285 5.94 -0.82 -19.59
CA MET A 285 6.73 -1.79 -20.36
C MET A 285 8.21 -1.39 -20.49
N MET A 286 8.50 -0.08 -20.51
CA MET A 286 9.85 0.46 -20.45
C MET A 286 10.56 -0.01 -19.18
N TYR A 287 9.96 0.21 -18.00
CA TYR A 287 10.54 -0.26 -16.74
C TYR A 287 10.62 -1.79 -16.66
N ALA A 288 9.61 -2.52 -17.14
CA ALA A 288 9.66 -3.97 -17.18
C ALA A 288 10.82 -4.49 -18.05
N THR A 289 11.10 -3.82 -19.18
CA THR A 289 12.24 -4.13 -20.05
C THR A 289 13.57 -3.85 -19.36
N ILE A 290 13.69 -2.71 -18.66
CA ILE A 290 14.89 -2.35 -17.90
C ILE A 290 15.18 -3.40 -16.82
N TRP A 291 14.18 -3.78 -16.02
CA TRP A 291 14.34 -4.77 -14.96
C TRP A 291 14.62 -6.18 -15.48
N LEU A 292 14.04 -6.56 -16.61
CA LEU A 292 14.34 -7.82 -17.30
C LEU A 292 15.83 -7.88 -17.71
N ARG A 293 16.32 -6.82 -18.36
CA ARG A 293 17.72 -6.71 -18.77
C ARG A 293 18.65 -6.74 -17.57
N GLU A 294 18.31 -6.00 -16.51
CA GLU A 294 19.12 -5.98 -15.29
C GLU A 294 19.16 -7.33 -14.59
N HIS A 295 18.05 -8.07 -14.55
CA HIS A 295 18.04 -9.44 -14.03
C HIS A 295 19.01 -10.33 -14.80
N ASN A 296 18.89 -10.38 -16.14
CA ASN A 296 19.75 -11.23 -16.96
C ASN A 296 21.23 -10.81 -16.88
N ARG A 297 21.51 -9.51 -16.77
CA ARG A 297 22.87 -8.98 -16.56
C ARG A 297 23.44 -9.42 -15.21
N VAL A 298 22.64 -9.39 -14.14
CA VAL A 298 23.06 -9.89 -12.81
C VAL A 298 23.31 -11.39 -12.85
N CYS A 299 22.48 -12.16 -13.55
CA CYS A 299 22.73 -13.59 -13.76
C CYS A 299 24.08 -13.85 -14.44
N ASP A 300 24.45 -13.07 -15.47
CA ASP A 300 25.76 -13.19 -16.13
C ASP A 300 26.93 -12.92 -15.19
N VAL A 301 26.84 -11.85 -14.38
CA VAL A 301 27.86 -11.54 -13.36
C VAL A 301 27.97 -12.66 -12.33
N LEU A 302 26.84 -13.16 -11.82
CA LEU A 302 26.84 -14.25 -10.85
C LEU A 302 27.38 -15.56 -11.43
N LYS A 303 27.08 -15.86 -12.71
CA LYS A 303 27.60 -17.07 -13.37
C LYS A 303 29.11 -16.99 -13.60
N GLN A 304 29.63 -15.80 -13.85
CA GLN A 304 31.07 -15.58 -13.97
C GLN A 304 31.80 -15.76 -12.63
N GLU A 305 31.25 -15.20 -11.54
CA GLU A 305 31.82 -15.32 -10.20
C GLU A 305 31.63 -16.73 -9.59
N HIS A 306 30.54 -17.39 -9.95
CA HIS A 306 30.15 -18.71 -9.46
C HIS A 306 29.78 -19.67 -10.60
N PRO A 307 30.78 -20.18 -11.36
CA PRO A 307 30.54 -21.09 -12.48
C PRO A 307 29.81 -22.37 -12.08
N GLU A 308 29.97 -22.81 -10.83
CA GLU A 308 29.40 -24.02 -10.26
C GLU A 308 27.92 -23.90 -9.88
N TRP A 309 27.33 -22.70 -9.87
CA TRP A 309 25.92 -22.52 -9.53
C TRP A 309 24.99 -22.99 -10.64
N ASP A 310 23.89 -23.59 -10.22
CA ASP A 310 22.79 -24.04 -11.06
C ASP A 310 21.82 -22.88 -11.40
N ASP A 311 20.90 -23.15 -12.33
CA ASP A 311 19.91 -22.17 -12.79
C ASP A 311 19.05 -21.60 -11.65
N GLU A 312 18.58 -22.47 -10.73
CA GLU A 312 17.70 -22.06 -9.65
C GLU A 312 18.40 -21.10 -8.69
N ARG A 313 19.63 -21.43 -8.25
CA ARG A 313 20.37 -20.56 -7.33
C ARG A 313 20.70 -19.22 -7.97
N LEU A 314 21.05 -19.19 -9.26
CA LEU A 314 21.31 -17.95 -10.00
C LEU A 314 20.04 -17.10 -10.09
N PHE A 315 18.90 -17.69 -10.43
CA PHE A 315 17.62 -17.00 -10.52
C PHE A 315 17.21 -16.37 -9.17
N GLN A 316 17.22 -17.17 -8.10
CA GLN A 316 16.82 -16.72 -6.76
C GLN A 316 17.76 -15.65 -6.21
N THR A 317 19.08 -15.83 -6.37
CA THR A 317 20.06 -14.84 -5.90
C THR A 317 19.93 -13.53 -6.69
N SER A 318 19.71 -13.61 -8.01
CA SER A 318 19.47 -12.42 -8.83
C SER A 318 18.21 -11.67 -8.40
N ARG A 319 17.12 -12.39 -8.09
CA ARG A 319 15.90 -11.79 -7.54
C ARG A 319 16.16 -11.05 -6.23
N LEU A 320 16.91 -11.65 -5.29
CA LEU A 320 17.28 -10.99 -4.02
C LEU A 320 18.10 -9.72 -4.24
N ILE A 321 19.07 -9.75 -5.16
CA ILE A 321 19.86 -8.56 -5.52
C ILE A 321 18.96 -7.46 -6.09
N LEU A 322 18.01 -7.80 -6.96
CA LEU A 322 17.11 -6.82 -7.56
C LEU A 322 16.11 -6.25 -6.54
N ILE A 323 15.59 -7.06 -5.60
CA ILE A 323 14.80 -6.57 -4.45
C ILE A 323 15.60 -5.52 -3.66
N GLY A 324 16.87 -5.84 -3.36
CA GLY A 324 17.78 -4.91 -2.67
C GLY A 324 18.00 -3.61 -3.46
N LYS A 325 18.21 -3.72 -4.78
CA LYS A 325 18.37 -2.54 -5.66
C LYS A 325 17.12 -1.67 -5.72
N GLU A 326 15.94 -2.27 -5.90
CA GLU A 326 14.69 -1.50 -5.96
C GLU A 326 14.41 -0.79 -4.63
N SER A 327 14.56 -1.51 -3.52
CA SER A 327 14.43 -0.94 -2.17
C SER A 327 15.43 0.20 -1.94
N TRP A 328 16.66 0.07 -2.44
CA TRP A 328 17.69 1.09 -2.32
C TRP A 328 17.39 2.33 -3.17
N HIS A 329 16.88 2.15 -4.40
CA HIS A 329 16.44 3.28 -5.25
C HIS A 329 15.33 4.07 -4.57
N VAL A 330 14.32 3.41 -4.00
CA VAL A 330 13.22 4.07 -3.29
C VAL A 330 13.70 4.76 -2.01
N THR A 331 14.69 4.18 -1.31
CA THR A 331 15.14 4.71 -0.02
C THR A 331 16.15 5.85 -0.15
N PHE A 332 17.03 5.82 -1.17
CA PHE A 332 18.21 6.68 -1.22
C PHE A 332 18.36 7.52 -2.50
N TYR A 333 17.66 7.18 -3.58
CA TYR A 333 17.53 8.05 -4.74
C TYR A 333 16.16 8.72 -4.69
N PRO A 334 15.97 9.90 -5.31
CA PRO A 334 14.69 10.61 -5.28
C PRO A 334 13.63 9.80 -6.05
N PHE A 335 13.03 8.84 -5.35
CA PHE A 335 11.62 8.48 -5.45
C PHE A 335 10.76 9.48 -4.67
#